data_AF-W7WKV9-F1
#
_entry.id   AF-W7WKV9-F1
#
_cell.length_a   1.000
_cell.length_b   1.000
_cell.length_c   1.000
_cell.angle_alpha   90.00
_cell.angle_beta   90.00
_cell.angle_gamma   90.00
#
_symmetry.space_group_name_H-M   'P 1'
#
loop_
_entity.id
_entity.type
_entity.pdbx_description
1 polymer ?
#
loop_
_entity_poly.entity_id
_entity_poly.type
_entity_poly.pdbx_seq_one_letter_code
_entity_poly.pdbx_strand_id
1 'polypeptide(L)'
;MKPTDLSLHVTNFLTRYLAGQRNLSPNTIKAYRDVFTLVLRFGRDGRGIAVERLSLAYIDVAFVEAFLDHLAQERKCSIRTLNQRLAVLHAFFRYVQSEVPERMLQCQKIMRCRCGATSRCRWPTCPRTS
;
A
#
# COMPACT_ATOMS: atom_id res chain seq x y z
N MET A 1 -3.31 -23.57 -8.06
CA MET A 1 -2.89 -22.19 -8.36
C MET A 1 -1.47 -21.99 -7.84
N LYS A 2 -0.56 -21.39 -8.62
CA LYS A 2 0.76 -21.00 -8.10
C LYS A 2 0.58 -19.71 -7.28
N PRO A 3 1.06 -19.63 -6.02
CA PRO A 3 0.95 -18.42 -5.23
C PRO A 3 1.71 -17.28 -5.93
N THR A 4 1.12 -16.10 -6.00
CA THR A 4 1.86 -14.93 -6.50
C THR A 4 2.88 -14.48 -5.48
N ASP A 5 3.94 -13.86 -5.98
CA ASP A 5 4.98 -13.19 -5.19
C ASP A 5 4.36 -12.26 -4.12
N LEU A 6 3.31 -11.52 -4.51
CA LEU A 6 2.55 -10.67 -3.59
C LEU A 6 1.85 -11.45 -2.48
N SER A 7 1.18 -12.57 -2.78
CA SER A 7 0.48 -13.37 -1.77
C SER A 7 1.45 -13.90 -0.71
N LEU A 8 2.65 -14.33 -1.12
CA LEU A 8 3.69 -14.81 -0.20
C LEU A 8 4.16 -13.68 0.72
N HIS A 9 4.54 -12.53 0.17
CA HIS A 9 5.05 -11.41 0.96
C HIS A 9 3.98 -10.78 1.85
N VAL A 10 2.73 -10.64 1.40
CA VAL A 10 1.64 -10.12 2.24
C VAL A 10 1.35 -11.06 3.40
N THR A 11 1.34 -12.37 3.16
CA THR A 11 1.13 -13.36 4.23
C THR A 11 2.25 -13.30 5.26
N ASN A 12 3.51 -13.38 4.81
CA ASN A 12 4.66 -13.30 5.72
C ASN A 12 4.73 -11.97 6.46
N PHE A 13 4.38 -10.86 5.80
CA PHE A 13 4.33 -9.55 6.44
C PHE A 13 3.31 -9.53 7.59
N LEU A 14 2.08 -9.97 7.35
CA LEU A 14 1.02 -9.93 8.36
C LEU A 14 1.27 -10.92 9.51
N THR A 15 1.78 -12.13 9.23
CA THR A 15 1.90 -13.21 10.23
C THR A 15 3.25 -13.27 10.92
N ARG A 16 4.36 -13.00 10.22
CA ARG A 16 5.72 -13.12 10.77
C ARG A 16 6.30 -11.76 11.13
N TYR A 17 6.23 -10.79 10.20
CA TYR A 17 6.88 -9.50 10.40
C TYR A 17 6.14 -8.61 11.40
N LEU A 18 4.82 -8.42 11.23
CA LEU A 18 4.05 -7.55 12.11
C LEU A 18 3.87 -8.13 13.52
N ALA A 19 3.61 -9.42 13.61
CA ALA A 19 3.41 -10.10 14.90
C ALA A 19 4.75 -10.35 15.62
N GLY A 20 5.78 -10.79 14.90
CA GLY A 20 7.07 -11.14 15.50
C GLY A 20 8.02 -9.97 15.67
N GLN A 21 8.34 -9.25 14.59
CA GLN A 21 9.38 -8.21 14.63
C GLN A 21 8.87 -6.84 15.12
N ARG A 22 7.64 -6.48 14.75
CA ARG A 22 7.05 -5.18 15.15
C ARG A 22 6.20 -5.26 16.41
N ASN A 23 5.90 -6.47 16.90
CA ASN A 23 5.13 -6.76 18.12
C ASN A 23 3.84 -5.89 18.24
N LEU A 24 3.17 -5.67 17.10
CA LEU A 24 2.00 -4.79 17.03
C LEU A 24 0.77 -5.43 17.64
N SER A 25 -0.14 -4.60 18.16
CA SER A 25 -1.41 -5.09 18.69
C SER A 25 -2.22 -5.81 17.59
N PRO A 26 -3.03 -6.83 17.96
CA PRO A 26 -3.92 -7.50 17.01
C PRO A 26 -4.86 -6.55 16.26
N ASN A 27 -5.27 -5.46 16.92
CA ASN A 27 -6.12 -4.43 16.31
C ASN A 27 -5.37 -3.65 15.22
N THR A 28 -4.08 -3.36 15.43
CA THR A 28 -3.23 -2.74 14.42
C THR A 28 -3.00 -3.70 13.25
N ILE A 29 -2.76 -4.99 13.50
CA ILE A 29 -2.62 -6.01 12.44
C ILE A 29 -3.90 -6.11 11.60
N LYS A 30 -5.07 -6.09 12.24
CA LYS A 30 -6.37 -6.03 11.54
C LYS A 30 -6.47 -4.79 10.65
N ALA A 31 -6.11 -3.62 11.16
CA ALA A 31 -6.11 -2.39 10.36
C ALA A 31 -5.18 -2.53 9.12
N TYR A 32 -4.01 -3.13 9.27
CA TYR A 32 -3.09 -3.37 8.14
C TYR A 32 -3.71 -4.33 7.11
N ARG A 33 -4.30 -5.44 7.56
CA ARG A 33 -5.03 -6.39 6.69
C ARG A 33 -6.16 -5.70 5.91
N ASP A 34 -6.89 -4.80 6.56
CA ASP A 34 -7.99 -4.08 5.92
C ASP A 34 -7.48 -3.16 4.80
N VAL A 35 -6.29 -2.57 4.94
CA VAL A 35 -5.64 -1.81 3.84
C VAL A 35 -5.32 -2.72 2.67
N PHE A 36 -4.73 -3.90 2.89
CA PHE A 36 -4.45 -4.83 1.78
C PHE A 36 -5.72 -5.32 1.11
N THR A 37 -6.79 -5.53 1.87
CA THR A 37 -8.10 -5.90 1.31
C THR A 37 -8.59 -4.83 0.32
N LEU A 38 -8.41 -3.55 0.65
CA LEU A 38 -8.74 -2.44 -0.25
C LEU A 38 -7.83 -2.38 -1.47
N VAL A 39 -6.53 -2.63 -1.30
CA VAL A 39 -5.58 -2.69 -2.43
C VAL A 39 -5.97 -3.80 -3.40
N LEU A 40 -6.31 -4.99 -2.90
CA LEU A 40 -6.72 -6.12 -3.74
C LEU A 40 -8.04 -5.83 -4.47
N ARG A 41 -9.01 -5.22 -3.79
CA ARG A 41 -10.26 -4.77 -4.41
C ARG A 41 -10.02 -3.73 -5.48
N PHE A 42 -9.16 -2.75 -5.22
CA PHE A 42 -8.77 -1.74 -6.20
C PHE A 42 -8.04 -2.34 -7.40
N GLY A 43 -7.16 -3.33 -7.20
CA GLY A 43 -6.50 -4.05 -8.30
C GLY A 43 -7.52 -4.76 -9.20
N ARG A 44 -8.52 -5.40 -8.59
CA ARG A 44 -9.62 -6.08 -9.30
C ARG A 44 -10.52 -5.10 -10.03
N ASP A 45 -11.06 -4.11 -9.32
CA ASP A 45 -12.13 -3.24 -9.81
C ASP A 45 -11.58 -2.07 -10.64
N GLY A 46 -10.42 -1.53 -10.26
CA GLY A 46 -9.81 -0.36 -10.91
C GLY A 46 -8.89 -0.69 -12.09
N ARG A 47 -8.22 -1.85 -12.10
CA ARG A 47 -7.35 -2.27 -13.22
C ARG A 47 -7.82 -3.53 -13.95
N GLY A 48 -8.90 -4.19 -13.49
CA GLY A 48 -9.37 -5.45 -14.09
C GLY A 48 -8.41 -6.62 -13.90
N ILE A 49 -7.45 -6.50 -12.97
CA ILE A 49 -6.43 -7.53 -12.75
C ILE A 49 -6.99 -8.51 -11.71
N ALA A 50 -7.08 -9.79 -12.08
CA ALA A 50 -7.43 -10.84 -11.14
C ALA A 50 -6.47 -10.80 -9.94
N VAL A 51 -7.00 -10.91 -8.72
CA VAL A 51 -6.22 -10.86 -7.46
C VAL A 51 -5.07 -11.89 -7.48
N GLU A 52 -5.34 -13.03 -8.08
CA GLU A 52 -4.44 -14.16 -8.31
C GLU A 52 -3.35 -13.92 -9.37
N ARG A 53 -3.38 -12.80 -10.10
CA ARG A 53 -2.31 -12.36 -11.00
C ARG A 53 -1.60 -11.10 -10.50
N LEU A 54 -2.09 -10.49 -9.42
CA LEU A 54 -1.47 -9.31 -8.83
C LEU A 54 -0.14 -9.70 -8.20
N SER A 55 0.95 -9.14 -8.73
CA SER A 55 2.33 -9.35 -8.27
C SER A 55 2.94 -8.03 -7.80
N LEU A 56 4.06 -8.09 -7.08
CA LEU A 56 4.79 -6.89 -6.66
C LEU A 56 5.22 -6.00 -7.85
N ALA A 57 5.35 -6.55 -9.05
CA ALA A 57 5.70 -5.77 -10.25
C ALA A 57 4.58 -4.83 -10.70
N TYR A 58 3.32 -5.17 -10.42
CA TYR A 58 2.18 -4.34 -10.80
C TYR A 58 1.93 -3.18 -9.84
N ILE A 59 2.50 -3.24 -8.63
CA ILE A 59 2.37 -2.18 -7.63
C ILE A 59 3.54 -1.22 -7.80
N ASP A 60 3.34 -0.24 -8.66
CA ASP A 60 4.25 0.87 -8.89
C ASP A 60 3.76 2.16 -8.20
N VAL A 61 4.54 3.23 -8.33
CA VAL A 61 4.15 4.56 -7.81
C VAL A 61 2.79 4.97 -8.34
N ALA A 62 2.53 4.79 -9.63
CA ALA A 62 1.27 5.14 -10.26
C ALA A 62 0.09 4.30 -9.73
N PHE A 63 0.31 3.02 -9.39
CA PHE A 63 -0.70 2.21 -8.72
C PHE A 63 -1.06 2.78 -7.34
N VAL A 64 -0.05 3.13 -6.55
CA VAL A 64 -0.27 3.68 -5.19
C VAL A 64 -0.97 5.03 -5.26
N GLU A 65 -0.58 5.90 -6.20
CA GLU A 65 -1.24 7.18 -6.42
C GLU A 65 -2.70 7.01 -6.86
N ALA A 66 -2.96 6.16 -7.86
CA ALA A 66 -4.32 5.88 -8.32
C ALA A 66 -5.19 5.26 -7.21
N PHE A 67 -4.61 4.41 -6.36
CA PHE A 67 -5.28 3.85 -5.20
C PHE A 67 -5.68 4.92 -4.17
N LEU A 68 -4.77 5.86 -3.87
CA LEU A 68 -5.06 6.97 -2.96
C LEU A 68 -6.14 7.90 -3.52
N ASP A 69 -6.08 8.21 -4.82
CA ASP A 69 -7.08 9.03 -5.49
C ASP A 69 -8.45 8.36 -5.48
N HIS A 70 -8.52 7.05 -5.75
CA HIS A 70 -9.76 6.28 -5.64
C HIS A 70 -10.34 6.29 -4.23
N LEU A 71 -9.50 6.12 -3.19
CA LEU A 71 -9.96 6.21 -1.79
C LEU A 71 -10.48 7.61 -1.43
N ALA A 72 -9.87 8.65 -1.99
CA ALA A 72 -10.28 10.03 -1.76
C ALA A 72 -11.61 10.34 -2.47
N GLN A 73 -11.81 9.85 -3.70
CA GLN A 73 -12.99 10.12 -4.51
C GLN A 73 -14.20 9.26 -4.09
N GLU A 74 -14.04 7.94 -4.02
CA GLU A 74 -15.17 7.03 -3.79
C GLU A 74 -15.57 6.96 -2.33
N ARG A 75 -14.61 7.04 -1.41
CA ARG A 75 -14.88 6.88 0.03
C ARG A 75 -14.80 8.18 0.81
N LYS A 76 -14.59 9.32 0.14
CA LYS A 76 -14.44 10.66 0.75
C LYS A 76 -13.53 10.64 1.97
N CYS A 77 -12.47 9.81 1.91
CA CYS A 77 -11.58 9.61 3.04
C CYS A 77 -10.80 10.89 3.31
N SER A 78 -10.67 11.26 4.59
CA SER A 78 -9.84 12.39 4.99
C SER A 78 -8.37 12.15 4.66
N ILE A 79 -7.58 13.22 4.50
CA ILE A 79 -6.12 13.16 4.32
C ILE A 79 -5.47 12.34 5.44
N ARG A 80 -5.97 12.47 6.69
CA ARG A 80 -5.49 11.69 7.83
C ARG A 80 -5.65 10.19 7.58
N THR A 81 -6.81 9.75 7.10
CA THR A 81 -7.10 8.34 6.81
C THR A 81 -6.24 7.83 5.64
N LEU A 82 -6.05 8.65 4.60
CA LEU A 82 -5.17 8.32 3.47
C LEU A 82 -3.71 8.16 3.91
N ASN A 83 -3.19 9.10 4.71
CA ASN A 83 -1.84 9.01 5.25
C ASN A 83 -1.63 7.79 6.14
N GLN A 84 -2.61 7.41 6.95
CA GLN A 84 -2.55 6.17 7.74
C GLN A 84 -2.46 4.94 6.83
N ARG A 85 -3.25 4.89 5.75
CA ARG A 85 -3.20 3.79 4.77
C ARG A 85 -1.91 3.77 3.97
N LEU A 86 -1.40 4.93 3.58
CA LEU A 86 -0.11 5.07 2.91
C LEU A 86 1.05 4.63 3.83
N ALA A 87 0.98 4.92 5.13
CA ALA A 87 1.97 4.46 6.09
C ALA A 87 2.03 2.93 6.18
N VAL A 88 0.87 2.24 6.09
CA VAL A 88 0.82 0.77 5.99
C VAL A 88 1.54 0.27 4.74
N LEU A 89 1.29 0.91 3.58
CA LEU A 89 1.99 0.57 2.34
C LEU A 89 3.49 0.80 2.45
N HIS A 90 3.93 1.93 3.03
CA HIS A 90 5.35 2.19 3.27
C HIS A 90 5.99 1.16 4.18
N ALA A 91 5.29 0.74 5.24
CA ALA A 91 5.78 -0.31 6.15
C ALA A 91 5.94 -1.64 5.42
N PHE A 92 5.02 -1.98 4.52
CA PHE A 92 5.10 -3.16 3.67
C PHE A 92 6.27 -3.09 2.68
N PHE A 93 6.41 -1.99 1.94
CA PHE A 93 7.51 -1.84 0.99
C PHE A 93 8.88 -1.77 1.65
N ARG A 94 8.96 -1.32 2.90
CA ARG A 94 10.19 -1.42 3.71
C ARG A 94 10.53 -2.88 4.04
N TYR A 95 9.54 -3.71 4.33
CA TYR A 95 9.73 -5.15 4.52
C TYR A 95 10.12 -5.83 3.20
N VAL A 96 9.43 -5.53 2.09
CA VAL A 96 9.78 -6.09 0.77
C VAL A 96 11.19 -5.69 0.35
N GLN A 97 11.63 -4.46 0.65
CA GLN A 97 12.98 -4.00 0.35
C GLN A 97 14.07 -4.88 1.01
N SER A 98 13.83 -5.40 2.23
CA SER A 98 14.79 -6.27 2.91
C SER A 98 14.75 -7.72 2.41
N GLU A 99 13.61 -8.18 1.90
CA GLU A 99 13.45 -9.56 1.44
C GLU A 99 13.78 -9.75 -0.05
N VAL A 100 13.55 -8.72 -0.87
CA VAL A 100 13.70 -8.75 -2.33
C VAL A 100 14.60 -7.60 -2.78
N PRO A 101 15.94 -7.74 -2.66
CA PRO A 101 16.88 -6.68 -2.98
C PRO A 101 16.80 -6.23 -4.46
N GLU A 102 16.42 -7.14 -5.36
CA GLU A 102 16.22 -6.87 -6.80
C GLU A 102 15.17 -5.78 -7.07
N ARG A 103 14.23 -5.56 -6.14
CA ARG A 103 13.16 -4.56 -6.26
C ARG A 103 13.40 -3.31 -5.40
N MET A 104 14.60 -3.14 -4.83
CA MET A 104 14.89 -2.01 -3.92
C MET A 104 14.57 -0.65 -4.54
N LEU A 105 14.93 -0.42 -5.80
CA LEU A 105 14.68 0.86 -6.47
C LEU A 105 13.18 1.15 -6.59
N GLN A 106 12.37 0.13 -6.92
CA GLN A 106 10.91 0.24 -6.98
C GLN A 106 10.33 0.56 -5.59
N CYS A 107 10.79 -0.14 -4.56
CA CYS A 107 10.36 0.07 -3.17
C CYS A 107 10.70 1.50 -2.70
N GLN A 108 11.91 2.00 -3.00
CA GLN A 108 12.32 3.35 -2.65
C GLN A 108 11.47 4.42 -3.35
N LYS A 109 11.14 4.22 -4.63
CA LYS A 109 10.22 5.12 -5.35
C LYS A 109 8.86 5.19 -4.66
N ILE A 110 8.30 4.04 -4.30
CA ILE A 110 6.99 3.97 -3.63
C ILE A 110 7.03 4.60 -2.24
N MET A 111 8.10 4.38 -1.47
CA MET A 111 8.26 5.01 -0.15
C MET A 111 8.42 6.54 -0.19
N ARG A 112 8.80 7.09 -1.35
CA ARG A 112 8.86 8.55 -1.57
C ARG A 112 7.48 9.14 -1.91
N CYS A 113 6.48 8.32 -2.21
CA CYS A 113 5.13 8.78 -2.44
C CYS A 113 4.60 9.49 -1.18
N ARG A 114 3.94 10.62 -1.38
CA ARG A 114 3.25 11.36 -0.32
C ARG A 114 1.83 11.64 -0.78
N CYS A 115 0.89 11.63 0.15
CA CYS A 115 -0.47 12.07 -0.13
C CYS A 115 -0.42 13.55 -0.56
N GLY A 116 -0.81 13.84 -1.81
CA GLY A 116 -0.73 15.18 -2.41
C GLY A 116 0.42 15.41 -3.39
N ALA A 117 1.14 14.37 -3.84
CA ALA A 117 2.14 14.48 -4.91
C ALA A 117 1.55 14.34 -6.33
N THR A 118 0.29 13.95 -6.47
CA THR A 118 -0.38 13.80 -7.77
C THR A 118 -0.54 15.15 -8.46
N SER A 119 -0.29 15.20 -9.76
CA SER A 119 -0.42 16.36 -10.67
C SER A 119 -1.83 16.96 -10.76
N ARG A 120 -2.77 16.46 -9.95
CA ARG A 120 -4.17 16.87 -9.83
C ARG A 120 -4.49 17.23 -8.37
N CYS A 121 -3.62 17.99 -7.70
CA CYS A 121 -3.90 18.51 -6.37
C CYS A 121 -4.99 19.58 -6.39
N ARG A 122 -6.23 19.15 -6.16
CA ARG A 122 -7.36 20.02 -5.78
C ARG A 122 -7.79 19.70 -4.34
N TRP A 123 -6.82 19.62 -3.41
CA TRP A 123 -7.10 19.36 -1.99
C TRP A 123 -6.82 20.62 -1.16
N PRO A 124 -7.85 21.31 -0.62
CA PRO A 124 -7.69 22.61 0.02
C PRO A 124 -6.98 22.58 1.39
N THR A 125 -6.66 21.41 1.94
CA THR A 125 -6.18 21.27 3.34
C THR A 125 -4.89 20.48 3.52
N CYS A 126 -4.05 20.34 2.49
CA CYS A 126 -2.75 19.71 2.67
C CYS A 126 -1.85 20.63 3.53
N PRO A 127 -1.45 20.24 4.76
CA PRO A 127 -0.44 21.00 5.47
C PRO A 127 0.86 20.79 4.72
N ARG A 128 1.38 21.86 4.09
CA ARG A 128 2.76 21.89 3.63
C ARG A 128 3.61 21.71 4.87
N THR A 129 4.15 20.51 5.07
CA THR A 129 5.25 20.33 6.02
C THR A 129 6.46 21.04 5.42
N SER A 130 6.78 22.19 6.02
CA SER A 130 8.02 22.95 5.85
C SER A 130 9.25 22.12 6.15
#